data_AF-A0A9E4RDR7-F1
#
_entry.id   AF-A0A9E4RDR7-F1
#
_cell.length_a   1.000
_cell.length_b   1.000
_cell.length_c   1.000
_cell.angle_alpha   90.00
_cell.angle_beta   90.00
_cell.angle_gamma   90.00
#
_symmetry.space_group_name_H-M   'P 1'
#
loop_
_entity.id
_entity.type
_entity.pdbx_description
1 polymer ?
#
loop_
_entity_poly.entity_id
_entity_poly.type
_entity_poly.pdbx_seq_one_letter_code
_entity_poly.pdbx_strand_id
1 'polypeptide(L)'
;MKNLGSVFDTTNSASRLLRRSERGVTGLETAIILIAFVVVASVFAFTVLSTGIFSAERGKETVYAALEQARGSIELKGSVIANGIPDITLDDGEDVWDDPGANLVLSSETVDKKEGLASSAILVQSAFTTGLIGSEVITPSVDLTKYDSISLWIKSEVVTAAGQLQLIIDDSAGCGSPSETINLPVLAADTWKDVTLGINSATTRNAIACVGLNVATDLSTSTDVTIHIDDIEAQGQITSLIILVANSVKGEPIDLTEPADSNNDGIADSEDRRHKVLISYNDNFQLRSDMYWTKQFVGADDGDDLMEEGERVELTISMQGLDQATPLGKSTQFTLEVKPASGSVLVIQRTTPDQISTVMNLK
;
A
#
# COMPACT_ATOMS: atom_id res chain seq x y z
N MET A 1 102.22 -37.32 58.96
CA MET A 1 101.42 -36.99 57.77
C MET A 1 100.16 -37.85 57.77
N LYS A 2 99.01 -37.23 57.46
CA LYS A 2 97.65 -37.79 57.20
C LYS A 2 96.75 -38.07 58.40
N ASN A 3 95.79 -37.16 58.61
CA ASN A 3 94.49 -37.47 59.20
C ASN A 3 93.43 -36.65 58.43
N LEU A 4 92.72 -37.32 57.51
CA LEU A 4 91.60 -36.79 56.74
C LEU A 4 90.74 -37.99 56.37
N GLY A 5 89.64 -38.18 57.09
CA GLY A 5 88.73 -39.31 56.93
C GLY A 5 87.49 -39.18 57.81
N SER A 6 86.70 -38.12 57.63
CA SER A 6 85.42 -37.95 58.33
C SER A 6 84.36 -37.28 57.44
N VAL A 7 84.02 -37.88 56.30
CA VAL A 7 82.97 -37.34 55.39
C VAL A 7 81.88 -38.37 55.05
N PHE A 8 81.90 -39.59 55.57
CA PHE A 8 80.99 -40.65 55.10
C PHE A 8 79.93 -41.18 56.08
N ASP A 9 79.61 -40.47 57.18
CA ASP A 9 78.71 -40.99 58.22
C ASP A 9 77.36 -40.27 58.39
N THR A 10 76.90 -39.51 57.39
CA THR A 10 75.62 -38.76 57.46
C THR A 10 74.47 -39.31 56.60
N THR A 11 74.60 -40.46 55.96
CA THR A 11 73.52 -41.00 55.10
C THR A 11 72.47 -41.86 55.82
N ASN A 12 72.59 -42.10 57.13
CA ASN A 12 71.69 -43.03 57.86
C ASN A 12 70.43 -42.39 58.48
N SER A 13 70.16 -41.10 58.25
CA SER A 13 68.93 -40.44 58.75
C SER A 13 67.84 -40.22 57.70
N ALA A 14 68.10 -40.49 56.41
CA ALA A 14 67.12 -40.27 55.33
C ALA A 14 66.12 -41.44 55.14
N SER A 15 66.40 -42.63 55.69
CA SER A 15 65.56 -43.82 55.51
C SER A 15 64.46 -44.01 56.58
N ARG A 16 64.39 -43.12 57.59
CA ARG A 16 63.35 -43.16 58.63
C ARG A 16 62.13 -42.25 58.39
N LEU A 17 62.17 -41.41 57.35
CA LEU A 17 61.03 -40.53 56.97
C LEU A 17 60.13 -41.13 55.86
N LEU A 18 60.47 -42.29 55.31
CA LEU A 18 59.66 -43.04 54.34
C LEU A 18 58.75 -44.10 54.97
N ARG A 19 58.43 -43.99 56.27
CA ARG A 19 57.19 -44.56 56.83
C ARG A 19 56.13 -43.46 56.84
N ARG A 20 55.84 -42.92 55.65
CA ARG A 20 54.68 -42.07 55.45
C ARG A 20 53.47 -43.01 55.48
N SER A 21 52.60 -42.81 56.47
CA SER A 21 51.41 -43.63 56.73
C SER A 21 50.64 -43.97 55.45
N GLU A 22 50.69 -45.22 55.02
CA GLU A 22 49.64 -45.81 54.20
C GLU A 22 48.45 -46.03 55.15
N ARG A 23 47.56 -45.03 55.24
CA ARG A 23 46.26 -45.22 55.89
C ARG A 23 45.47 -46.17 54.98
N GLY A 24 45.07 -47.33 55.49
CA GLY A 24 44.21 -48.25 54.75
C GLY A 24 42.90 -47.55 54.38
N VAL A 25 42.43 -47.76 53.14
CA VAL A 25 41.13 -47.24 52.71
C VAL A 25 40.04 -47.87 53.57
N THR A 26 39.25 -47.07 54.25
CA THR A 26 38.13 -47.55 55.06
C THR A 26 36.89 -47.69 54.16
N GLY A 27 36.04 -48.68 54.45
CA GLY A 27 34.78 -48.86 53.70
C GLY A 27 33.82 -47.67 53.80
N LEU A 28 34.01 -46.80 54.79
CA LEU A 28 33.24 -45.58 54.94
C LEU A 28 33.69 -44.47 53.97
N GLU A 29 34.99 -44.34 53.71
CA GLU A 29 35.52 -43.40 52.71
C GLU A 29 35.08 -43.79 51.29
N THR A 30 35.08 -45.09 50.97
CA THR A 30 34.57 -45.57 49.68
C THR A 30 33.06 -45.38 49.55
N ALA A 31 32.28 -45.58 50.62
CA ALA A 31 30.83 -45.36 50.61
C ALA A 31 30.44 -43.90 50.35
N ILE A 32 31.14 -42.93 50.94
CA ILE A 32 30.89 -41.49 50.70
C ILE A 32 31.18 -41.12 49.24
N ILE A 33 32.28 -41.63 48.68
CA ILE A 33 32.62 -41.43 47.26
C ILE A 33 31.56 -42.06 46.36
N LEU A 34 31.05 -43.24 46.71
CA LEU A 34 30.02 -43.95 45.94
C LEU A 34 28.70 -43.16 45.92
N ILE A 35 28.27 -42.60 47.06
CA ILE A 35 27.08 -41.73 47.12
C ILE A 35 27.30 -40.48 46.26
N ALA A 36 28.45 -39.81 46.37
CA ALA A 36 28.75 -38.63 45.57
C ALA A 36 28.71 -38.93 44.06
N PHE A 37 29.25 -40.09 43.64
CA PHE A 37 29.24 -40.51 42.24
C PHE A 37 27.82 -40.79 41.73
N VAL A 38 26.99 -41.48 42.53
CA VAL A 38 25.59 -41.75 42.20
C VAL A 38 24.79 -40.45 42.11
N VAL A 39 25.00 -39.51 43.03
CA VAL A 39 24.33 -38.21 43.01
C VAL A 39 24.72 -37.41 41.76
N VAL A 40 26.02 -37.28 41.46
CA VAL A 40 26.49 -36.58 40.24
C VAL A 40 25.95 -37.24 38.98
N ALA A 41 25.98 -38.57 38.89
CA ALA A 41 25.42 -39.31 37.77
C ALA A 41 23.91 -39.08 37.60
N SER A 42 23.15 -39.04 38.71
CA SER A 42 21.70 -38.80 38.68
C SER A 42 21.34 -37.39 38.22
N VAL A 43 22.06 -36.36 38.72
CA VAL A 43 21.85 -34.97 38.32
C VAL A 43 22.26 -34.78 36.86
N PHE A 44 23.39 -35.36 36.44
CA PHE A 44 23.82 -35.34 35.05
C PHE A 44 22.78 -36.01 34.14
N ALA A 45 22.30 -37.21 34.47
CA ALA A 45 21.26 -37.91 33.71
C ALA A 45 19.96 -37.10 33.62
N PHE A 46 19.53 -36.47 34.72
CA PHE A 46 18.35 -35.61 34.72
C PHE A 46 18.51 -34.39 33.81
N THR A 47 19.66 -33.71 33.85
CA THR A 47 19.94 -32.54 32.99
C THR A 47 20.00 -32.93 31.51
N VAL A 48 20.64 -34.06 31.18
CA VAL A 48 20.71 -34.58 29.81
C VAL A 48 19.31 -34.96 29.32
N LEU A 49 18.51 -35.63 30.15
CA LEU A 49 17.15 -36.01 29.79
C LEU A 49 16.25 -34.79 29.59
N SER A 50 16.29 -33.82 30.51
CA SER A 50 15.48 -32.59 30.42
C SER A 50 15.86 -31.76 29.20
N THR A 51 17.16 -31.60 28.95
CA THR A 51 17.66 -30.88 27.77
C THR A 51 17.36 -31.66 26.49
N GLY A 52 17.42 -33.00 26.53
CA GLY A 52 17.08 -33.88 25.41
C GLY A 52 15.60 -33.80 25.03
N ILE A 53 14.70 -33.83 26.03
CA ILE A 53 13.25 -33.66 25.81
C ILE A 53 12.94 -32.27 25.27
N PHE A 54 13.54 -31.21 25.85
CA PHE A 54 13.35 -29.85 25.36
C PHE A 54 13.83 -29.68 23.91
N SER A 55 14.99 -30.25 23.57
CA SER A 55 15.51 -30.26 22.20
C SER A 55 14.60 -31.01 21.24
N ALA A 56 14.07 -32.17 21.65
CA ALA A 56 13.13 -32.96 20.86
C ALA A 56 11.80 -32.22 20.63
N GLU A 57 11.24 -31.56 21.65
CA GLU A 57 10.02 -30.76 21.51
C GLU A 57 10.25 -29.53 20.62
N ARG A 58 11.38 -28.84 20.75
CA ARG A 58 11.75 -27.74 19.84
C ARG A 58 11.92 -28.24 18.40
N GLY A 59 12.56 -29.39 18.21
CA GLY A 59 12.68 -30.03 16.89
C GLY A 59 11.34 -30.45 16.30
N LYS A 60 10.40 -30.89 17.14
CA LYS A 60 9.03 -31.19 16.73
C LYS A 60 8.32 -29.90 16.27
N GLU A 61 8.32 -28.86 17.09
CA GLU A 61 7.68 -27.56 16.79
C GLU A 61 8.21 -26.94 15.50
N THR A 62 9.53 -26.97 15.25
CA THR A 62 10.10 -26.45 14.00
C THR A 62 9.70 -27.27 12.77
N VAL A 63 9.56 -28.59 12.90
CA VAL A 63 9.07 -29.45 11.80
C VAL A 63 7.60 -29.17 11.48
N TYR A 64 6.76 -28.98 12.51
CA TYR A 64 5.35 -28.61 12.30
C TYR A 64 5.22 -27.23 11.67
N ALA A 65 5.89 -26.21 12.20
CA ALA A 65 5.87 -24.86 11.63
C ALA A 65 6.41 -24.82 10.19
N ALA A 66 7.45 -25.61 9.88
CA ALA A 66 7.95 -25.72 8.51
C ALA A 66 6.94 -26.40 7.57
N LEU A 67 6.17 -27.38 8.05
CA LEU A 67 5.13 -28.05 7.28
C LEU A 67 3.93 -27.12 7.05
N GLU A 68 3.50 -26.39 8.08
CA GLU A 68 2.45 -25.38 8.03
C GLU A 68 2.80 -24.29 7.01
N GLN A 69 4.03 -23.76 7.06
CA GLN A 69 4.53 -22.79 6.08
C GLN A 69 4.54 -23.33 4.63
N ALA A 70 4.79 -24.63 4.46
CA ALA A 70 4.78 -25.26 3.14
C ALA A 70 3.36 -25.56 2.61
N ARG A 71 2.36 -25.60 3.50
CA ARG A 71 0.98 -26.01 3.18
C ARG A 71 -0.02 -24.86 3.12
N GLY A 72 0.21 -23.73 3.80
CA GLY A 72 -0.70 -22.57 3.82
C GLY A 72 -0.71 -21.71 2.54
N SER A 73 -0.72 -22.31 1.36
CA SER A 73 -0.67 -21.56 0.10
C SER A 73 -2.07 -21.16 -0.38
N ILE A 74 -2.26 -19.86 -0.67
CA ILE A 74 -3.46 -19.34 -1.33
C ILE A 74 -3.27 -19.44 -2.85
N GLU A 75 -4.29 -19.94 -3.55
CA GLU A 75 -4.34 -19.94 -5.01
C GLU A 75 -5.48 -19.07 -5.57
N LEU A 76 -5.20 -18.34 -6.65
CA LEU A 76 -6.21 -17.61 -7.40
C LEU A 76 -7.07 -18.58 -8.21
N LYS A 77 -8.39 -18.47 -8.09
CA LYS A 77 -9.37 -19.22 -8.85
C LYS A 77 -10.13 -18.29 -9.79
N GLY A 78 -9.93 -18.47 -11.09
CA GLY A 78 -10.66 -17.70 -12.10
C GLY A 78 -10.03 -16.35 -12.40
N SER A 79 -10.86 -15.38 -12.74
CA SER A 79 -10.45 -14.05 -13.19
C SER A 79 -10.39 -13.04 -12.04
N VAL A 80 -9.60 -12.00 -12.23
CA VAL A 80 -9.67 -10.78 -11.40
C VAL A 80 -10.78 -9.92 -11.98
N ILE A 81 -11.78 -9.59 -11.18
CA ILE A 81 -12.85 -8.67 -11.56
C ILE A 81 -12.53 -7.31 -10.97
N ALA A 82 -12.79 -6.24 -11.71
CA ALA A 82 -12.62 -4.88 -11.24
C ALA A 82 -13.95 -4.15 -11.38
N ASN A 83 -14.37 -3.48 -10.31
CA ASN A 83 -15.49 -2.56 -10.36
C ASN A 83 -14.94 -1.15 -10.51
N GLY A 84 -15.46 -0.42 -11.47
CA GLY A 84 -15.04 0.94 -11.75
C GLY A 84 -16.20 1.91 -11.83
N ILE A 85 -15.85 3.16 -11.95
CA ILE A 85 -16.76 4.23 -12.40
C ILE A 85 -16.20 4.75 -13.73
N PRO A 86 -17.03 4.87 -14.78
CA PRO A 86 -16.59 5.37 -16.08
C PRO A 86 -16.27 6.86 -16.03
N ASP A 87 -15.57 7.39 -17.03
CA ASP A 87 -15.33 8.83 -17.16
C ASP A 87 -16.66 9.60 -17.31
N ILE A 88 -16.70 10.83 -16.80
CA ILE A 88 -17.78 11.79 -17.09
C ILE A 88 -17.15 13.05 -17.66
N THR A 89 -17.50 13.37 -18.90
CA THR A 89 -17.16 14.66 -19.52
C THR A 89 -17.88 15.79 -18.78
N LEU A 90 -17.11 16.72 -18.24
CA LEU A 90 -17.61 17.95 -17.61
C LEU A 90 -17.71 19.06 -18.65
N ASP A 91 -16.71 19.16 -19.52
CA ASP A 91 -16.65 20.08 -20.65
C ASP A 91 -15.77 19.45 -21.74
N ASP A 92 -16.21 19.51 -23.01
CA ASP A 92 -15.45 19.01 -24.15
C ASP A 92 -14.60 20.10 -24.82
N GLY A 93 -14.69 21.36 -24.37
CA GLY A 93 -13.89 22.48 -24.89
C GLY A 93 -14.29 22.93 -26.30
N GLU A 94 -15.45 22.49 -26.79
CA GLU A 94 -15.86 22.65 -28.19
C GLU A 94 -16.52 24.00 -28.50
N ASP A 95 -16.94 24.73 -27.47
CA ASP A 95 -17.59 26.02 -27.59
C ASP A 95 -16.86 27.11 -26.79
N VAL A 96 -17.50 28.26 -26.63
CA VAL A 96 -16.91 29.42 -25.98
C VAL A 96 -17.41 29.47 -24.55
N TRP A 97 -16.49 29.33 -23.59
CA TRP A 97 -16.78 29.52 -22.18
C TRP A 97 -17.36 30.90 -21.85
N ASP A 98 -18.12 30.98 -20.76
CA ASP A 98 -18.69 32.21 -20.25
C ASP A 98 -17.60 33.19 -19.75
N ASP A 99 -17.71 34.44 -20.20
CA ASP A 99 -16.79 35.53 -19.84
C ASP A 99 -17.17 36.17 -18.47
N PRO A 100 -16.30 36.08 -17.45
CA PRO A 100 -16.59 36.63 -16.14
C PRO A 100 -16.37 38.16 -16.04
N GLY A 101 -15.76 38.83 -17.03
CA GLY A 101 -15.68 40.29 -17.03
C GLY A 101 -14.53 40.93 -17.81
N ALA A 102 -14.02 42.04 -17.29
CA ALA A 102 -13.05 42.86 -18.03
C ALA A 102 -11.66 42.22 -18.10
N ASN A 103 -10.92 42.58 -19.16
CA ASN A 103 -9.54 42.14 -19.43
C ASN A 103 -9.39 40.68 -19.87
N LEU A 104 -10.47 40.10 -20.38
CA LEU A 104 -10.53 38.73 -20.89
C LEU A 104 -11.11 38.74 -22.31
N VAL A 105 -10.65 37.82 -23.14
CA VAL A 105 -11.28 37.50 -24.42
C VAL A 105 -11.33 35.99 -24.55
N LEU A 106 -12.54 35.44 -24.54
CA LEU A 106 -12.77 34.00 -24.68
C LEU A 106 -13.20 33.69 -26.11
N SER A 107 -12.68 32.60 -26.65
CA SER A 107 -12.94 32.15 -28.01
C SER A 107 -12.76 30.64 -28.12
N SER A 108 -13.34 30.05 -29.16
CA SER A 108 -13.14 28.65 -29.52
C SER A 108 -12.07 28.60 -30.61
N GLU A 109 -11.06 27.74 -30.44
CA GLU A 109 -9.93 27.56 -31.35
C GLU A 109 -10.01 26.19 -32.04
N THR A 110 -9.95 26.16 -33.37
CA THR A 110 -10.17 24.92 -34.15
C THR A 110 -8.88 24.25 -34.62
N VAL A 111 -7.74 24.93 -34.50
CA VAL A 111 -6.43 24.48 -34.99
C VAL A 111 -5.57 23.92 -33.84
N ASP A 112 -5.43 24.68 -32.76
CA ASP A 112 -4.63 24.29 -31.60
C ASP A 112 -5.52 23.64 -30.55
N LYS A 113 -5.71 22.33 -30.67
CA LYS A 113 -6.58 21.50 -29.82
C LYS A 113 -5.99 20.12 -29.60
N LYS A 114 -6.57 19.36 -28.65
CA LYS A 114 -6.18 18.00 -28.31
C LYS A 114 -7.20 16.98 -28.74
N GLU A 115 -8.44 17.13 -28.31
CA GLU A 115 -9.52 16.23 -28.61
C GLU A 115 -10.57 16.95 -29.47
N GLY A 116 -11.51 16.19 -30.02
CA GLY A 116 -12.66 16.74 -30.75
C GLY A 116 -12.36 17.70 -31.93
N LEU A 117 -13.15 18.77 -32.05
CA LEU A 117 -13.18 19.76 -33.13
C LEU A 117 -12.64 21.14 -32.73
N ALA A 118 -12.53 21.49 -31.45
CA ALA A 118 -12.00 22.77 -30.97
C ALA A 118 -11.42 22.66 -29.54
N SER A 119 -10.76 23.73 -29.10
CA SER A 119 -10.39 23.95 -27.69
C SER A 119 -10.89 25.32 -27.24
N SER A 120 -11.12 25.46 -25.94
CA SER A 120 -11.46 26.74 -25.32
C SER A 120 -10.21 27.58 -25.11
N ALA A 121 -10.14 28.73 -25.77
CA ALA A 121 -9.03 29.67 -25.72
C ALA A 121 -9.39 30.92 -24.93
N ILE A 122 -8.67 31.17 -23.84
CA ILE A 122 -8.85 32.30 -22.94
C ILE A 122 -7.62 33.21 -23.06
N LEU A 123 -7.80 34.39 -23.68
CA LEU A 123 -6.78 35.43 -23.70
C LEU A 123 -6.90 36.28 -22.43
N VAL A 124 -5.94 36.13 -21.53
CA VAL A 124 -5.80 36.93 -20.32
C VAL A 124 -4.96 38.16 -20.65
N GLN A 125 -5.57 39.34 -20.62
CA GLN A 125 -4.85 40.57 -20.94
C GLN A 125 -3.92 40.97 -19.80
N SER A 126 -2.82 41.64 -20.13
CA SER A 126 -1.79 42.09 -19.17
C SER A 126 -2.29 42.98 -18.02
N ALA A 127 -3.50 43.52 -18.10
CA ALA A 127 -4.15 44.29 -17.02
C ALA A 127 -4.95 43.44 -16.03
N PHE A 128 -5.17 42.15 -16.32
CA PHE A 128 -5.82 41.21 -15.42
C PHE A 128 -4.85 40.82 -14.28
N THR A 129 -5.35 40.69 -13.06
CA THR A 129 -4.55 40.30 -11.89
C THR A 129 -4.91 38.90 -11.40
N THR A 130 -6.00 38.78 -10.63
CA THR A 130 -6.44 37.53 -10.01
C THR A 130 -7.95 37.39 -10.11
N GLY A 131 -8.45 36.17 -10.22
CA GLY A 131 -9.87 35.87 -10.26
C GLY A 131 -10.23 34.84 -11.34
N LEU A 132 -11.53 34.57 -11.45
CA LEU A 132 -12.09 33.71 -12.48
C LEU A 132 -11.79 34.29 -13.86
N ILE A 133 -11.27 33.46 -14.77
CA ILE A 133 -10.93 33.84 -16.15
C ILE A 133 -11.83 33.19 -17.21
N GLY A 134 -12.65 32.23 -16.80
CA GLY A 134 -13.66 31.60 -17.63
C GLY A 134 -14.38 30.52 -16.84
N SER A 135 -15.63 30.26 -17.21
CA SER A 135 -16.42 29.16 -16.66
C SER A 135 -17.32 28.55 -17.71
N GLU A 136 -17.68 27.28 -17.52
CA GLU A 136 -18.63 26.56 -18.35
C GLU A 136 -19.76 26.00 -17.48
N VAL A 137 -20.99 26.04 -17.99
CA VAL A 137 -22.18 25.61 -17.25
C VAL A 137 -22.50 24.15 -17.58
N ILE A 138 -22.39 23.29 -16.59
CA ILE A 138 -22.67 21.86 -16.73
C ILE A 138 -24.17 21.63 -16.57
N THR A 139 -24.83 21.28 -17.69
CA THR A 139 -26.28 20.99 -17.70
C THR A 139 -26.56 19.65 -18.38
N PRO A 140 -27.16 18.66 -17.68
CA PRO A 140 -27.59 18.68 -16.28
C PRO A 140 -26.40 18.60 -15.29
N SER A 141 -26.60 19.03 -14.05
CA SER A 141 -25.58 18.92 -13.00
C SER A 141 -25.14 17.47 -12.78
N VAL A 142 -23.86 17.29 -12.44
CA VAL A 142 -23.20 15.99 -12.32
C VAL A 142 -22.89 15.65 -10.85
N ASP A 143 -22.98 14.38 -10.50
CA ASP A 143 -22.57 13.85 -9.20
C ASP A 143 -21.13 13.32 -9.26
N LEU A 144 -20.21 14.01 -8.57
CA LEU A 144 -18.79 13.65 -8.47
C LEU A 144 -18.42 13.00 -7.14
N THR A 145 -19.39 12.60 -6.31
CA THR A 145 -19.13 12.04 -4.96
C THR A 145 -18.25 10.80 -4.96
N LYS A 146 -18.25 10.03 -6.05
CA LYS A 146 -17.46 8.79 -6.20
C LYS A 146 -16.14 8.98 -6.94
N TYR A 147 -15.88 10.17 -7.49
CA TYR A 147 -14.68 10.47 -8.26
C TYR A 147 -13.61 11.06 -7.34
N ASP A 148 -12.37 10.60 -7.51
CA ASP A 148 -11.22 11.09 -6.73
C ASP A 148 -10.36 12.06 -7.53
N SER A 149 -10.47 12.09 -8.86
CA SER A 149 -9.72 13.03 -9.70
C SER A 149 -10.50 13.55 -10.92
N ILE A 150 -10.06 14.70 -11.42
CA ILE A 150 -10.44 15.32 -12.69
C ILE A 150 -9.19 15.40 -13.56
N SER A 151 -9.30 15.07 -14.84
CA SER A 151 -8.30 15.37 -15.85
C SER A 151 -8.72 16.55 -16.70
N LEU A 152 -7.75 17.29 -17.21
CA LEU A 152 -7.96 18.17 -18.33
C LEU A 152 -6.70 18.28 -19.17
N TRP A 153 -6.86 18.55 -20.46
CA TRP A 153 -5.78 19.07 -21.27
C TRP A 153 -5.70 20.59 -21.10
N ILE A 154 -4.50 21.07 -20.78
CA ILE A 154 -4.24 22.50 -20.69
C ILE A 154 -2.91 22.87 -21.34
N LYS A 155 -2.89 24.01 -22.00
CA LYS A 155 -1.69 24.65 -22.55
C LYS A 155 -1.68 26.13 -22.16
N SER A 156 -0.54 26.60 -21.70
CA SER A 156 -0.30 28.02 -21.40
C SER A 156 0.83 28.52 -22.29
N GLU A 157 0.71 29.72 -22.87
CA GLU A 157 1.80 30.36 -23.63
C GLU A 157 3.01 30.72 -22.73
N VAL A 158 2.81 30.77 -21.41
CA VAL A 158 3.86 31.08 -20.44
C VAL A 158 4.08 29.93 -19.46
N VAL A 159 5.27 29.90 -18.86
CA VAL A 159 5.55 28.97 -17.74
C VAL A 159 4.75 29.43 -16.52
N THR A 160 3.98 28.52 -15.92
CA THR A 160 3.21 28.82 -14.71
C THR A 160 3.84 28.16 -13.48
N ALA A 161 3.79 28.85 -12.34
CA ALA A 161 4.13 28.25 -11.05
C ALA A 161 3.01 27.31 -10.57
N ALA A 162 3.36 26.34 -9.70
CA ALA A 162 2.36 25.47 -9.10
C ALA A 162 1.32 26.29 -8.31
N GLY A 163 0.04 26.01 -8.53
CA GLY A 163 -1.09 26.73 -7.93
C GLY A 163 -1.29 28.16 -8.44
N GLN A 164 -0.55 28.61 -9.46
CA GLN A 164 -0.80 29.92 -10.08
C GLN A 164 -2.13 29.93 -10.84
N LEU A 165 -2.44 28.81 -11.51
CA LEU A 165 -3.75 28.50 -12.06
C LEU A 165 -4.47 27.48 -11.17
N GLN A 166 -5.78 27.60 -11.07
CA GLN A 166 -6.63 26.73 -10.28
C GLN A 166 -7.88 26.35 -11.04
N LEU A 167 -8.24 25.06 -11.02
CA LEU A 167 -9.53 24.57 -11.49
C LEU A 167 -10.57 24.80 -10.39
N ILE A 168 -11.74 25.28 -10.78
CA ILE A 168 -12.89 25.45 -9.91
C ILE A 168 -13.97 24.48 -10.36
N ILE A 169 -14.60 23.83 -9.38
CA ILE A 169 -15.88 23.15 -9.54
C ILE A 169 -16.88 23.74 -8.56
N ASP A 170 -18.12 23.93 -8.99
CA ASP A 170 -19.17 24.52 -8.15
C ASP A 170 -20.55 23.89 -8.39
N ASP A 171 -21.42 23.98 -7.39
CA ASP A 171 -22.84 23.58 -7.46
C ASP A 171 -23.75 24.69 -8.02
N SER A 172 -23.18 25.88 -8.24
CA SER A 172 -23.84 27.03 -8.83
C SER A 172 -23.43 27.24 -10.30
N ALA A 173 -24.33 27.74 -11.13
CA ALA A 173 -23.99 28.11 -12.50
C ALA A 173 -23.02 29.29 -12.50
N GLY A 174 -22.00 29.26 -13.38
CA GLY A 174 -21.02 30.33 -13.57
C GLY A 174 -19.92 30.41 -12.50
N CYS A 175 -19.79 29.40 -11.63
CA CYS A 175 -18.66 29.22 -10.71
C CYS A 175 -18.36 30.41 -9.79
N GLY A 176 -19.40 31.16 -9.40
CA GLY A 176 -19.28 32.38 -8.59
C GLY A 176 -19.00 32.13 -7.10
N SER A 177 -19.21 30.90 -6.61
CA SER A 177 -19.06 30.54 -5.19
C SER A 177 -18.36 29.18 -5.05
N PRO A 178 -17.09 29.07 -5.43
CA PRO A 178 -16.41 27.80 -5.67
C PRO A 178 -16.61 26.80 -4.52
N SER A 179 -17.29 25.69 -4.82
CA SER A 179 -17.41 24.54 -3.91
C SER A 179 -16.04 23.92 -3.66
N GLU A 180 -15.19 23.88 -4.69
CA GLU A 180 -13.80 23.46 -4.55
C GLU A 180 -12.88 24.24 -5.49
N THR A 181 -11.61 24.36 -5.09
CA THR A 181 -10.57 25.03 -5.86
C THR A 181 -9.30 24.17 -5.82
N ILE A 182 -8.89 23.66 -6.98
CA ILE A 182 -7.84 22.66 -7.11
C ILE A 182 -6.65 23.28 -7.85
N ASN A 183 -5.48 23.23 -7.23
CA ASN A 183 -4.26 23.84 -7.77
C ASN A 183 -3.73 23.05 -8.97
N LEU A 184 -3.47 23.72 -10.09
CA LEU A 184 -2.76 23.11 -11.21
C LEU A 184 -1.25 22.99 -10.90
N PRO A 185 -0.58 21.94 -11.39
CA PRO A 185 0.87 21.83 -11.30
C PRO A 185 1.56 22.83 -12.24
N VAL A 186 2.89 22.91 -12.14
CA VAL A 186 3.72 23.69 -13.09
C VAL A 186 3.40 23.28 -14.53
N LEU A 187 3.13 24.28 -15.37
CA LEU A 187 2.97 24.12 -16.82
C LEU A 187 4.19 24.68 -17.54
N ALA A 188 4.62 23.99 -18.59
CA ALA A 188 5.63 24.50 -19.50
C ALA A 188 4.96 25.37 -20.56
N ALA A 189 5.65 26.43 -21.00
CA ALA A 189 5.18 27.27 -22.08
C ALA A 189 4.95 26.46 -23.37
N ASP A 190 3.89 26.80 -24.08
CA ASP A 190 3.52 26.31 -25.41
C ASP A 190 3.41 24.78 -25.53
N THR A 191 3.21 24.08 -24.42
CA THR A 191 3.12 22.61 -24.40
C THR A 191 1.82 22.18 -23.76
N TRP A 192 1.00 21.47 -24.53
CA TRP A 192 -0.16 20.79 -23.98
C TRP A 192 0.26 19.72 -22.99
N LYS A 193 -0.40 19.71 -21.84
CA LYS A 193 -0.19 18.75 -20.78
C LYS A 193 -1.55 18.23 -20.31
N ASP A 194 -1.67 16.92 -20.26
CA ASP A 194 -2.74 16.24 -19.53
C ASP A 194 -2.41 16.35 -18.04
N VAL A 195 -3.31 16.98 -17.30
CA VAL A 195 -3.17 17.24 -15.88
C VAL A 195 -4.26 16.50 -15.14
N THR A 196 -3.85 15.51 -14.33
CA THR A 196 -4.73 14.87 -13.35
C THR A 196 -4.65 15.62 -12.02
N LEU A 197 -5.82 16.02 -11.51
CA LEU A 197 -6.01 16.80 -10.30
C LEU A 197 -6.87 16.00 -9.31
N GLY A 198 -6.34 15.75 -8.11
CA GLY A 198 -7.12 15.12 -7.04
C GLY A 198 -8.21 16.05 -6.50
N ILE A 199 -9.39 15.50 -6.24
CA ILE A 199 -10.55 16.19 -5.65
C ILE A 199 -10.64 15.83 -4.17
N ASN A 200 -10.74 16.84 -3.30
CA ASN A 200 -10.83 16.68 -1.87
C ASN A 200 -12.22 16.19 -1.42
N SER A 201 -12.26 15.14 -0.61
CA SER A 201 -13.49 14.51 -0.14
C SER A 201 -14.33 15.33 0.87
N ALA A 202 -13.85 16.51 1.30
CA ALA A 202 -14.49 17.30 2.36
C ALA A 202 -15.69 18.16 1.93
N THR A 203 -15.97 18.27 0.61
CA THR A 203 -17.00 19.15 0.03
C THR A 203 -18.21 18.33 -0.47
N THR A 204 -19.40 18.94 -0.50
CA THR A 204 -20.59 18.32 -1.10
C THR A 204 -20.50 18.39 -2.63
N ARG A 205 -20.42 17.22 -3.29
CA ARG A 205 -20.17 17.12 -4.74
C ARG A 205 -21.28 16.38 -5.51
N ASN A 206 -22.50 16.40 -4.99
CA ASN A 206 -23.62 15.62 -5.52
C ASN A 206 -24.41 16.32 -6.65
N ALA A 207 -24.10 17.58 -6.95
CA ALA A 207 -24.79 18.38 -7.96
C ALA A 207 -23.89 19.49 -8.53
N ILE A 208 -22.70 19.13 -9.01
CA ILE A 208 -21.78 20.07 -9.65
C ILE A 208 -22.41 20.60 -10.95
N ALA A 209 -22.53 21.92 -11.06
CA ALA A 209 -23.23 22.64 -12.12
C ALA A 209 -22.33 23.55 -12.97
N CYS A 210 -21.04 23.65 -12.64
CA CYS A 210 -20.08 24.35 -13.49
C CYS A 210 -18.64 23.85 -13.26
N VAL A 211 -17.81 24.12 -14.25
CA VAL A 211 -16.35 24.07 -14.16
C VAL A 211 -15.77 25.41 -14.57
N GLY A 212 -14.66 25.84 -13.98
CA GLY A 212 -14.04 27.11 -14.36
C GLY A 212 -12.56 27.15 -14.06
N LEU A 213 -11.89 28.16 -14.61
CA LEU A 213 -10.46 28.39 -14.41
C LEU A 213 -10.23 29.71 -13.69
N ASN A 214 -9.39 29.69 -12.66
CA ASN A 214 -9.06 30.84 -11.83
C ASN A 214 -7.55 31.11 -11.83
N VAL A 215 -7.19 32.38 -11.89
CA VAL A 215 -5.82 32.85 -11.67
C VAL A 215 -5.68 33.23 -10.20
N ALA A 216 -4.96 32.41 -9.45
CA ALA A 216 -4.77 32.61 -8.01
C ALA A 216 -3.70 33.66 -7.70
N THR A 217 -2.64 33.67 -8.51
CA THR A 217 -1.57 34.66 -8.44
C THR A 217 -1.36 35.22 -9.82
N ASP A 218 -1.20 36.54 -9.90
CA ASP A 218 -1.02 37.29 -11.13
C ASP A 218 -0.05 36.57 -12.10
N LEU A 219 -0.49 36.38 -13.35
CA LEU A 219 0.33 35.82 -14.43
C LEU A 219 1.46 36.78 -14.82
N SER A 220 1.32 38.07 -14.45
CA SER A 220 2.28 39.17 -14.51
C SER A 220 3.29 39.07 -15.65
N THR A 221 2.78 39.09 -16.87
CA THR A 221 3.57 39.21 -18.10
C THR A 221 3.37 40.59 -18.70
N SER A 222 4.39 41.16 -19.33
CA SER A 222 4.28 42.45 -20.04
C SER A 222 3.41 42.36 -21.32
N THR A 223 2.84 41.18 -21.60
CA THR A 223 2.06 40.83 -22.77
C THR A 223 0.85 40.03 -22.34
N ASP A 224 -0.19 40.05 -23.16
CA ASP A 224 -1.36 39.18 -23.00
C ASP A 224 -0.93 37.70 -23.14
N VAL A 225 -1.65 36.81 -22.46
CA VAL A 225 -1.34 35.37 -22.39
C VAL A 225 -2.57 34.58 -22.79
N THR A 226 -2.42 33.67 -23.74
CA THR A 226 -3.47 32.72 -24.09
C THR A 226 -3.32 31.43 -23.29
N ILE A 227 -4.41 30.95 -22.71
CA ILE A 227 -4.53 29.64 -22.09
C ILE A 227 -5.55 28.85 -22.91
N HIS A 228 -5.16 27.66 -23.35
CA HIS A 228 -6.05 26.72 -24.02
C HIS A 228 -6.42 25.60 -23.05
N ILE A 229 -7.70 25.24 -23.06
CA ILE A 229 -8.29 24.18 -22.24
C ILE A 229 -9.09 23.28 -23.15
N ASP A 230 -9.00 21.99 -22.91
CA ASP A 230 -9.68 20.98 -23.72
C ASP A 230 -9.96 19.73 -22.87
N ASP A 231 -11.07 19.04 -23.17
CA ASP A 231 -11.48 17.75 -22.62
C ASP A 231 -11.32 17.64 -21.09
N ILE A 232 -12.19 18.36 -20.36
CA ILE A 232 -12.28 18.26 -18.91
C ILE A 232 -13.18 17.09 -18.54
N GLU A 233 -12.61 16.08 -17.89
CA GLU A 233 -13.33 14.87 -17.51
C GLU A 233 -13.10 14.50 -16.04
N ALA A 234 -14.14 14.09 -15.34
CA ALA A 234 -13.99 13.35 -14.11
C ALA A 234 -13.44 11.96 -14.45
N GLN A 235 -12.24 11.65 -13.96
CA GLN A 235 -11.49 10.47 -14.37
C GLN A 235 -12.14 9.18 -13.90
N GLY A 236 -12.38 8.28 -14.84
CA GLY A 236 -12.80 6.92 -14.61
C GLY A 236 -11.72 6.14 -13.86
N GLN A 237 -12.13 5.45 -12.81
CA GLN A 237 -11.22 4.77 -11.90
C GLN A 237 -11.79 3.46 -11.36
N ILE A 238 -10.90 2.56 -10.98
CA ILE A 238 -11.25 1.34 -10.27
C ILE A 238 -11.51 1.66 -8.80
N THR A 239 -12.68 1.24 -8.30
CA THR A 239 -13.11 1.45 -6.91
C THR A 239 -12.83 0.22 -6.04
N SER A 240 -12.93 -0.98 -6.62
CA SER A 240 -12.63 -2.23 -5.93
C SER A 240 -12.12 -3.31 -6.88
N LEU A 241 -11.21 -4.15 -6.38
CA LEU A 241 -10.78 -5.38 -7.05
C LEU A 241 -11.37 -6.58 -6.34
N ILE A 242 -11.95 -7.49 -7.11
CA ILE A 242 -12.57 -8.72 -6.63
C ILE A 242 -11.76 -9.90 -7.15
N ILE A 243 -11.26 -10.72 -6.23
CA ILE A 243 -10.52 -11.94 -6.55
C ILE A 243 -11.18 -13.12 -5.84
N LEU A 244 -11.31 -14.24 -6.55
CA LEU A 244 -11.74 -15.49 -5.93
C LEU A 244 -10.50 -16.31 -5.61
N VAL A 245 -10.34 -16.66 -4.34
CA VAL A 245 -9.21 -17.45 -3.83
C VAL A 245 -9.69 -18.76 -3.24
N ALA A 246 -8.80 -19.74 -3.19
CA ALA A 246 -9.02 -21.02 -2.51
C ALA A 246 -7.73 -21.45 -1.80
N ASN A 247 -7.89 -22.31 -0.80
CA ASN A 247 -6.74 -22.98 -0.19
C ASN A 247 -6.17 -24.03 -1.16
N SER A 248 -4.85 -24.11 -1.25
CA SER A 248 -4.18 -25.18 -1.99
C SER A 248 -4.54 -26.55 -1.40
N VAL A 249 -4.61 -27.57 -2.26
CA VAL A 249 -5.09 -28.91 -1.89
C VAL A 249 -4.33 -29.46 -0.69
N LYS A 250 -5.04 -29.81 0.39
CA LYS A 250 -4.51 -30.24 1.71
C LYS A 250 -3.67 -29.18 2.44
N GLY A 251 -3.96 -27.91 2.23
CA GLY A 251 -3.39 -26.81 2.99
C GLY A 251 -3.93 -26.75 4.42
N GLU A 252 -3.18 -26.09 5.30
CA GLU A 252 -3.71 -25.71 6.62
C GLU A 252 -4.76 -24.59 6.44
N PRO A 253 -5.79 -24.52 7.30
CA PRO A 253 -6.79 -23.46 7.23
C PRO A 253 -6.15 -22.07 7.29
N ILE A 254 -6.61 -21.15 6.45
CA ILE A 254 -6.06 -19.80 6.35
C ILE A 254 -7.04 -18.83 7.00
N ASP A 255 -6.57 -18.12 8.04
CA ASP A 255 -7.37 -17.13 8.75
C ASP A 255 -7.59 -15.87 7.88
N LEU A 256 -8.84 -15.69 7.45
CA LEU A 256 -9.33 -14.56 6.67
C LEU A 256 -10.16 -13.60 7.54
N THR A 257 -9.85 -13.45 8.83
CA THR A 257 -10.42 -12.36 9.64
C THR A 257 -10.19 -11.02 8.93
N GLU A 258 -11.27 -10.27 8.72
CA GLU A 258 -11.20 -8.99 7.99
C GLU A 258 -10.43 -7.93 8.80
N PRO A 259 -9.65 -7.06 8.14
CA PRO A 259 -9.08 -5.87 8.78
C PRO A 259 -10.19 -4.91 9.24
N ALA A 260 -9.90 -4.05 10.21
CA ALA A 260 -10.74 -2.91 10.53
C ALA A 260 -10.31 -1.66 9.73
N ASP A 261 -11.26 -0.77 9.46
CA ASP A 261 -11.04 0.53 8.82
C ASP A 261 -12.03 1.54 9.43
N SER A 262 -11.67 2.09 10.58
CA SER A 262 -12.55 2.93 11.41
C SER A 262 -12.67 4.35 10.87
N ASN A 263 -11.66 4.83 10.14
CA ASN A 263 -11.63 6.13 9.48
C ASN A 263 -12.14 6.06 8.02
N ASN A 264 -12.45 4.87 7.52
CA ASN A 264 -12.97 4.59 6.19
C ASN A 264 -12.05 5.17 5.10
N ASP A 265 -10.74 4.99 5.26
CA ASP A 265 -9.71 5.48 4.33
C ASP A 265 -9.25 4.41 3.33
N GLY A 266 -9.76 3.18 3.43
CA GLY A 266 -9.39 2.07 2.55
C GLY A 266 -8.04 1.42 2.88
N ILE A 267 -7.44 1.75 4.02
CA ILE A 267 -6.24 1.13 4.58
C ILE A 267 -6.63 0.44 5.88
N ALA A 268 -6.03 -0.73 6.16
CA ALA A 268 -6.28 -1.43 7.42
C ALA A 268 -5.71 -0.66 8.62
N ASP A 269 -6.52 -0.50 9.67
CA ASP A 269 -6.14 0.14 10.92
C ASP A 269 -4.98 -0.60 11.60
N SER A 270 -3.89 0.11 11.86
CA SER A 270 -2.67 -0.47 12.46
C SER A 270 -2.86 -0.92 13.92
N GLU A 271 -3.87 -0.37 14.58
CA GLU A 271 -4.30 -0.59 15.94
C GLU A 271 -5.06 -1.91 16.10
N ASP A 272 -5.71 -2.39 15.03
CA ASP A 272 -6.49 -3.63 15.00
C ASP A 272 -5.84 -4.68 14.11
N ARG A 273 -4.75 -5.28 14.60
CA ARG A 273 -3.98 -6.33 13.88
C ARG A 273 -4.60 -7.73 14.02
N ARG A 274 -5.93 -7.81 14.01
CA ARG A 274 -6.65 -9.10 14.09
C ARG A 274 -6.47 -9.91 12.81
N HIS A 275 -6.42 -9.25 11.65
CA HIS A 275 -6.22 -9.90 10.37
C HIS A 275 -4.83 -10.53 10.25
N LYS A 276 -4.78 -11.69 9.60
CA LYS A 276 -3.55 -12.46 9.36
C LYS A 276 -3.08 -12.41 7.91
N VAL A 277 -3.97 -12.02 6.99
CA VAL A 277 -3.64 -11.83 5.59
C VAL A 277 -3.45 -10.34 5.31
N LEU A 278 -2.26 -9.98 4.83
CA LEU A 278 -1.95 -8.62 4.40
C LEU A 278 -2.06 -8.56 2.88
N ILE A 279 -2.74 -7.54 2.36
CA ILE A 279 -2.81 -7.28 0.93
C ILE A 279 -2.04 -6.01 0.62
N SER A 280 -1.07 -6.09 -0.28
CA SER A 280 -0.28 -4.92 -0.73
C SER A 280 -0.58 -4.63 -2.19
N TYR A 281 -0.71 -3.35 -2.52
CA TYR A 281 -0.90 -2.83 -3.86
C TYR A 281 0.34 -2.05 -4.31
N ASN A 282 0.77 -2.26 -5.55
CA ASN A 282 1.89 -1.54 -6.15
C ASN A 282 1.63 -1.22 -7.61
N ASP A 283 1.83 0.03 -8.02
CA ASP A 283 1.88 0.45 -9.42
C ASP A 283 3.16 1.28 -9.68
N ASN A 284 3.18 2.07 -10.76
CA ASN A 284 4.32 2.92 -11.10
C ASN A 284 4.43 4.20 -10.25
N PHE A 285 3.35 4.60 -9.58
CA PHE A 285 3.23 5.87 -8.85
C PHE A 285 3.26 5.68 -7.33
N GLN A 286 2.75 4.56 -6.84
CA GLN A 286 2.58 4.30 -5.40
C GLN A 286 2.76 2.83 -5.02
N LEU A 287 3.18 2.66 -3.77
CA LEU A 287 3.13 1.41 -3.04
C LEU A 287 2.27 1.62 -1.80
N ARG A 288 1.21 0.83 -1.66
CA ARG A 288 0.33 0.81 -0.49
C ARG A 288 0.38 -0.57 0.15
N SER A 289 0.71 -0.61 1.42
CA SER A 289 0.76 -1.84 2.20
C SER A 289 -0.50 -1.91 3.07
N ASP A 290 -1.02 -3.11 3.25
CA ASP A 290 -2.15 -3.40 4.14
C ASP A 290 -3.43 -2.67 3.73
N MET A 291 -3.84 -2.88 2.47
CA MET A 291 -5.11 -2.38 1.94
C MET A 291 -6.29 -2.98 2.71
N TYR A 292 -7.36 -2.21 2.88
CA TYR A 292 -8.61 -2.73 3.42
C TYR A 292 -9.30 -3.68 2.43
N TRP A 293 -9.85 -4.78 2.94
CA TRP A 293 -10.56 -5.77 2.15
C TRP A 293 -11.65 -6.45 2.98
N THR A 294 -12.67 -6.96 2.31
CA THR A 294 -13.73 -7.79 2.88
C THR A 294 -13.74 -9.17 2.23
N LYS A 295 -14.34 -10.15 2.90
CA LYS A 295 -14.47 -11.51 2.38
C LYS A 295 -15.93 -11.92 2.22
N GLN A 296 -16.15 -12.84 1.30
CA GLN A 296 -17.41 -13.56 1.16
C GLN A 296 -17.14 -15.00 0.75
N PHE A 297 -17.56 -15.97 1.55
CA PHE A 297 -17.47 -17.38 1.16
C PHE A 297 -18.44 -17.69 0.01
N VAL A 298 -17.98 -18.49 -0.94
CA VAL A 298 -18.71 -18.88 -2.15
C VAL A 298 -18.82 -20.40 -2.21
N GLY A 299 -19.99 -20.92 -1.83
CA GLY A 299 -20.30 -22.35 -1.91
C GLY A 299 -20.37 -23.00 -0.54
N ALA A 300 -19.39 -23.85 -0.22
CA ALA A 300 -19.24 -24.41 1.12
C ALA A 300 -18.75 -23.31 2.06
N ASP A 301 -19.46 -23.17 3.18
CA ASP A 301 -19.22 -22.19 4.23
C ASP A 301 -19.75 -22.84 5.52
N ASP A 302 -18.87 -23.02 6.50
CA ASP A 302 -19.22 -23.57 7.81
C ASP A 302 -19.49 -22.48 8.87
N GLY A 303 -19.40 -21.20 8.48
CA GLY A 303 -19.74 -20.03 9.27
C GLY A 303 -18.59 -19.47 10.10
N ASP A 304 -17.34 -19.90 9.86
CA ASP A 304 -16.16 -19.31 10.46
C ASP A 304 -15.32 -18.45 9.47
N ASP A 305 -14.19 -17.92 9.94
CA ASP A 305 -13.31 -17.05 9.18
C ASP A 305 -12.09 -17.80 8.59
N LEU A 306 -12.08 -19.13 8.66
CA LEU A 306 -10.97 -19.97 8.22
C LEU A 306 -11.29 -20.54 6.84
N MET A 307 -10.40 -20.33 5.87
CA MET A 307 -10.53 -20.93 4.55
C MET A 307 -9.94 -22.34 4.53
N GLU A 308 -10.81 -23.34 4.52
CA GLU A 308 -10.44 -24.76 4.55
C GLU A 308 -10.34 -25.40 3.15
N GLU A 309 -9.99 -26.69 3.11
CA GLU A 309 -9.89 -27.45 1.86
C GLU A 309 -11.28 -27.60 1.22
N GLY A 310 -11.42 -27.07 0.01
CA GLY A 310 -12.65 -27.17 -0.79
C GLY A 310 -13.54 -25.92 -0.73
N GLU A 311 -13.23 -24.99 0.16
CA GLU A 311 -13.89 -23.69 0.22
C GLU A 311 -13.29 -22.70 -0.76
N ARG A 312 -14.08 -21.69 -1.11
CA ARG A 312 -13.67 -20.61 -2.00
C ARG A 312 -14.14 -19.30 -1.40
N VAL A 313 -13.29 -18.30 -1.43
CA VAL A 313 -13.58 -17.00 -0.83
C VAL A 313 -13.35 -15.91 -1.85
N GLU A 314 -14.35 -15.07 -2.01
CA GLU A 314 -14.25 -13.84 -2.77
C GLU A 314 -13.70 -12.75 -1.84
N LEU A 315 -12.52 -12.23 -2.19
CA LEU A 315 -11.93 -11.08 -1.51
C LEU A 315 -12.23 -9.83 -2.33
N THR A 316 -12.84 -8.84 -1.69
CA THR A 316 -13.09 -7.51 -2.27
C THR A 316 -12.13 -6.53 -1.64
N ILE A 317 -11.14 -6.07 -2.41
CA ILE A 317 -10.12 -5.11 -1.99
C ILE A 317 -10.58 -3.71 -2.37
N SER A 318 -10.64 -2.80 -1.40
CA SER A 318 -10.97 -1.39 -1.63
C SER A 318 -9.79 -0.64 -2.23
N MET A 319 -10.03 0.20 -3.25
CA MET A 319 -8.99 1.09 -3.83
C MET A 319 -9.01 2.49 -3.20
N GLN A 320 -9.84 2.74 -2.17
CA GLN A 320 -9.96 4.06 -1.54
C GLN A 320 -8.66 4.52 -0.84
N GLY A 321 -7.79 3.59 -0.44
CA GLY A 321 -6.48 3.89 0.16
C GLY A 321 -5.40 4.36 -0.81
N LEU A 322 -5.72 4.45 -2.11
CA LEU A 322 -4.81 4.99 -3.12
C LEU A 322 -4.77 6.53 -3.06
N ASP A 323 -3.68 7.11 -3.55
CA ASP A 323 -3.58 8.57 -3.68
C ASP A 323 -4.64 9.10 -4.67
N GLN A 324 -5.43 10.08 -4.26
CA GLN A 324 -6.49 10.69 -5.06
C GLN A 324 -5.97 11.37 -6.33
N ALA A 325 -4.72 11.83 -6.36
CA ALA A 325 -4.10 12.40 -7.55
C ALA A 325 -3.62 11.33 -8.53
N THR A 326 -3.45 10.09 -8.07
CA THR A 326 -3.04 8.94 -8.89
C THR A 326 -3.88 7.71 -8.54
N PRO A 327 -5.21 7.74 -8.76
CA PRO A 327 -6.04 6.58 -8.54
C PRO A 327 -5.71 5.50 -9.58
N LEU A 328 -6.24 4.28 -9.38
CA LEU A 328 -6.10 3.22 -10.37
C LEU A 328 -7.02 3.52 -11.58
N GLY A 329 -6.50 4.31 -12.52
CA GLY A 329 -7.20 4.75 -13.74
C GLY A 329 -6.97 3.83 -14.95
N LYS A 330 -7.23 4.36 -16.14
CA LYS A 330 -7.07 3.67 -17.44
C LYS A 330 -5.60 3.28 -17.73
N SER A 331 -5.42 2.21 -18.51
CA SER A 331 -4.13 1.74 -19.04
C SER A 331 -2.98 1.62 -18.02
N THR A 332 -3.31 1.34 -16.76
CA THR A 332 -2.35 1.30 -15.65
C THR A 332 -2.04 -0.15 -15.29
N GLN A 333 -0.75 -0.48 -15.27
CA GLN A 333 -0.28 -1.76 -14.76
C GLN A 333 -0.10 -1.70 -13.25
N PHE A 334 -0.62 -2.70 -12.56
CA PHE A 334 -0.49 -2.84 -11.12
C PHE A 334 -0.19 -4.30 -10.73
N THR A 335 0.33 -4.44 -9.52
CA THR A 335 0.63 -5.70 -8.85
C THR A 335 -0.07 -5.72 -7.50
N LEU A 336 -0.84 -6.77 -7.25
CA LEU A 336 -1.47 -7.07 -5.98
C LEU A 336 -0.74 -8.27 -5.35
N GLU A 337 -0.34 -8.14 -4.09
CA GLU A 337 0.32 -9.20 -3.33
C GLU A 337 -0.54 -9.58 -2.12
N VAL A 338 -1.07 -10.80 -2.11
CA VAL A 338 -1.82 -11.36 -0.99
C VAL A 338 -0.88 -12.23 -0.15
N LYS A 339 -0.60 -11.79 1.07
CA LYS A 339 0.41 -12.36 1.97
C LYS A 339 -0.28 -13.01 3.17
N PRO A 340 -0.46 -14.34 3.19
CA PRO A 340 -0.95 -15.03 4.38
C PRO A 340 0.11 -15.03 5.50
N ALA A 341 -0.33 -15.22 6.74
CA ALA A 341 0.56 -15.31 7.91
C ALA A 341 1.52 -16.52 7.85
N SER A 342 1.11 -17.59 7.18
CA SER A 342 1.94 -18.74 6.87
C SER A 342 1.62 -19.21 5.46
N GLY A 343 2.64 -19.52 4.67
CA GLY A 343 2.48 -19.90 3.27
C GLY A 343 3.24 -19.08 2.24
N SER A 344 2.84 -19.26 0.98
CA SER A 344 3.36 -18.51 -0.16
C SER A 344 2.54 -17.25 -0.41
N VAL A 345 3.22 -16.18 -0.84
CA VAL A 345 2.56 -14.96 -1.31
C VAL A 345 1.94 -15.21 -2.69
N LEU A 346 0.66 -14.89 -2.83
CA LEU A 346 -0.02 -14.86 -4.11
C LEU A 346 0.23 -13.50 -4.76
N VAL A 347 0.89 -13.49 -5.93
CA VAL A 347 1.18 -12.27 -6.69
C VAL A 347 0.31 -12.24 -7.94
N ILE A 348 -0.43 -11.14 -8.13
CA ILE A 348 -1.35 -10.93 -9.23
C ILE A 348 -0.94 -9.64 -9.94
N GLN A 349 -0.48 -9.75 -11.18
CA GLN A 349 -0.15 -8.59 -12.00
C GLN A 349 -1.21 -8.44 -13.10
N ARG A 350 -1.80 -7.25 -13.23
CA ARG A 350 -2.82 -6.93 -14.23
C ARG A 350 -2.63 -5.53 -14.79
N THR A 351 -3.31 -5.26 -15.89
CA THR A 351 -3.35 -3.94 -16.52
C THR A 351 -4.82 -3.56 -16.73
N THR A 352 -5.20 -2.36 -16.30
CA THR A 352 -6.54 -1.83 -16.55
C THR A 352 -6.71 -1.52 -18.04
N PRO A 353 -7.94 -1.65 -18.59
CA PRO A 353 -8.21 -1.31 -19.98
C PRO A 353 -8.07 0.19 -20.25
N ASP A 354 -8.14 0.55 -21.52
CA ASP A 354 -8.16 1.93 -22.01
C ASP A 354 -9.46 2.68 -21.69
N GLN A 355 -10.56 1.95 -21.49
CA GLN A 355 -11.83 2.50 -21.02
C GLN A 355 -12.31 1.80 -19.75
N ILE A 356 -12.66 2.59 -18.73
CA ILE A 356 -13.19 2.07 -17.47
C ILE A 356 -14.70 1.87 -17.61
N SER A 357 -15.16 0.67 -17.28
CA SER A 357 -16.57 0.31 -17.19
C SER A 357 -16.93 -0.06 -15.75
N THR A 358 -18.24 -0.13 -15.48
CA THR A 358 -18.77 -0.45 -14.16
C THR A 358 -18.29 -1.80 -13.62
N VAL A 359 -18.18 -2.80 -14.50
CA VAL A 359 -17.66 -4.14 -14.18
C VAL A 359 -16.77 -4.60 -15.32
N MET A 360 -15.55 -5.03 -14.99
CA MET A 360 -14.55 -5.44 -15.95
C MET A 360 -13.86 -6.73 -15.51
N ASN A 361 -13.52 -7.58 -16.46
CA ASN A 361 -12.71 -8.76 -16.21
C ASN A 361 -11.26 -8.47 -16.64
N LEU A 362 -10.37 -8.39 -15.67
CA LEU A 362 -8.94 -8.20 -15.86
C LEU A 362 -8.29 -9.57 -16.04
N LYS A 363 -8.13 -10.00 -17.30
CA LYS A 363 -7.54 -11.30 -17.64
C LYS A 363 -6.02 -11.33 -17.47
#